data_AF-A0A834W9A5-F1
#
_entry.id   AF-A0A834W9A5-F1
#
_cell.length_a   1.000
_cell.length_b   1.000
_cell.length_c   1.000
_cell.angle_alpha   90.00
_cell.angle_beta   90.00
_cell.angle_gamma   90.00
#
_symmetry.space_group_name_H-M   'P 1'
#
loop_
_entity.id
_entity.type
_entity.pdbx_description
1 polymer ?
#
loop_
_entity_poly.entity_id
_entity_poly.type
_entity_poly.pdbx_seq_one_letter_code
_entity_poly.pdbx_strand_id
1 'polypeptide(L)'
;MYGVNFASAGAGALVHTYQGTVIDLKAQACNFKQVVKRLRKKLGDEEAEALLARAVYIISVGGNDYSAPLLTNSRASNNSTLILPYPPQQFVHLVIANISTFIQEIYEEGGRKFGILNVGPLNCFPMLRTPKSSIDACQQEQISTLALLHRNALPKMLQNLHNQLKAFQHWHYGFC
;
A
#
# COMPACT_ATOMS: atom_id res chain seq x y z
N MET A 1 -0.01 25.58 6.57
CA MET A 1 0.16 24.27 7.23
C MET A 1 0.92 23.37 6.26
N TYR A 2 2.03 22.76 6.70
CA TYR A 2 2.84 21.86 5.89
C TYR A 2 2.23 20.46 5.84
N GLY A 3 2.54 19.67 4.81
CA GLY A 3 2.16 18.25 4.76
C GLY A 3 2.88 17.43 5.85
N VAL A 4 2.36 16.25 6.13
CA VAL A 4 2.97 15.28 7.05
C VAL A 4 3.16 13.97 6.31
N ASN A 5 4.32 13.34 6.49
CA ASN A 5 4.65 12.05 5.89
C ASN A 5 4.80 11.00 6.99
N PHE A 6 3.99 9.94 6.90
CA PHE A 6 4.06 8.78 7.80
C PHE A 6 4.73 7.57 7.15
N ALA A 7 5.02 7.62 5.85
CA ALA A 7 5.55 6.50 5.10
C ALA A 7 6.94 6.08 5.59
N SER A 8 7.17 4.77 5.58
CA SER A 8 8.47 4.16 5.85
C SER A 8 8.87 3.30 4.66
N ALA A 9 10.09 3.52 4.16
CA ALA A 9 10.63 2.71 3.07
C ALA A 9 10.69 1.23 3.49
N GLY A 10 10.26 0.34 2.60
CA GLY A 10 10.15 -1.09 2.88
C GLY A 10 8.84 -1.51 3.54
N ALA A 11 8.07 -0.60 4.16
CA ALA A 11 6.81 -0.99 4.79
C ALA A 11 5.83 -1.62 3.77
N GLY A 12 5.22 -2.72 4.17
CA GLY A 12 4.15 -3.40 3.44
C GLY A 12 2.79 -3.20 4.10
N ALA A 13 1.75 -3.71 3.44
CA ALA A 13 0.42 -3.80 4.01
C ALA A 13 0.35 -4.89 5.08
N LEU A 14 1.19 -5.91 4.98
CA LEU A 14 1.29 -7.00 5.93
C LEU A 14 2.32 -6.68 7.00
N VAL A 15 1.99 -6.97 8.27
CA VAL A 15 2.85 -6.68 9.43
C VAL A 15 4.21 -7.42 9.39
N HIS A 16 4.28 -8.54 8.68
CA HIS A 16 5.50 -9.33 8.55
C HIS A 16 6.48 -8.78 7.50
N THR A 17 6.04 -7.86 6.64
CA THR A 17 6.90 -7.28 5.60
C THR A 17 8.00 -6.43 6.25
N TYR A 18 9.23 -6.95 6.22
CA TYR A 18 10.41 -6.38 6.87
C TYR A 18 10.22 -6.07 8.36
N GLN A 19 9.48 -6.93 9.07
CA GLN A 19 9.16 -6.78 10.49
C GLN A 19 10.40 -6.43 11.34
N GLY A 20 10.23 -5.46 12.23
CA GLY A 20 11.29 -4.99 13.14
C GLY A 20 12.29 -4.00 12.51
N THR A 21 12.22 -3.77 11.20
CA THR A 21 13.12 -2.83 10.50
C THR A 21 12.41 -1.65 9.84
N VAL A 22 11.08 -1.62 9.90
CA VAL A 22 10.23 -0.60 9.28
C VAL A 22 9.19 -0.06 10.26
N ILE A 23 8.66 1.13 9.99
CA ILE A 23 7.43 1.59 10.63
C ILE A 23 6.27 0.97 9.85
N ASP A 24 5.74 -0.13 10.36
CA ASP A 24 4.66 -0.87 9.70
C ASP A 24 3.38 -0.04 9.54
N LEU A 25 2.48 -0.49 8.66
CA LEU A 25 1.27 0.26 8.31
C LEU A 25 0.39 0.60 9.53
N LYS A 26 0.36 -0.28 10.54
CA LYS A 26 -0.37 -0.06 11.79
C LYS A 26 0.28 1.06 12.61
N ALA A 27 1.60 1.07 12.73
CA ALA A 27 2.33 2.15 13.38
C ALA A 27 2.16 3.49 12.64
N GLN A 28 2.11 3.47 11.31
CA GLN A 28 1.81 4.67 10.51
C GLN A 28 0.39 5.21 10.82
N ALA A 29 -0.62 4.33 10.92
CA ALA A 29 -1.97 4.71 11.33
C ALA A 29 -2.01 5.31 12.75
N CYS A 30 -1.29 4.69 13.70
CA CYS A 30 -1.15 5.22 15.06
C CYS A 30 -0.52 6.63 15.07
N ASN A 31 0.52 6.86 14.27
CA ASN A 31 1.15 8.17 14.15
C ASN A 31 0.19 9.20 13.55
N PHE A 32 -0.59 8.82 12.54
CA PHE A 32 -1.64 9.66 11.99
C PHE A 32 -2.69 10.03 13.05
N LYS A 33 -3.20 9.06 13.83
CA LYS A 33 -4.16 9.31 14.92
C LYS A 33 -3.60 10.25 16.00
N GLN A 34 -2.30 10.20 16.27
CA GLN A 34 -1.67 11.18 17.17
C GLN A 34 -1.66 12.59 16.60
N VAL A 35 -1.44 12.75 15.28
CA VAL A 35 -1.55 14.05 14.61
C VAL A 35 -2.98 14.57 14.65
N VAL A 36 -3.98 13.72 14.39
CA VAL A 36 -5.40 14.08 14.50
C VAL A 36 -5.73 14.59 15.91
N LYS A 37 -5.30 13.90 16.97
CA LYS A 37 -5.48 14.36 18.36
C LYS A 37 -4.86 15.73 18.61
N ARG A 38 -3.66 15.99 18.08
CA ARG A 38 -3.00 17.29 18.21
C ARG A 38 -3.73 18.39 17.43
N LEU A 39 -4.28 18.07 16.26
CA LEU A 39 -5.08 19.00 15.47
C LEU A 39 -6.37 19.39 16.19
N ARG A 40 -7.13 18.40 16.69
CA ARG A 40 -8.34 18.64 17.49
C ARG A 40 -8.04 19.50 18.72
N LYS A 41 -6.95 19.22 19.46
CA LYS A 41 -6.53 20.05 20.60
C LYS A 41 -6.18 21.49 20.22
N LYS A 42 -5.63 21.72 19.04
CA LYS A 42 -5.13 23.05 18.61
C LYS A 42 -6.20 23.90 17.93
N LEU A 43 -7.07 23.29 17.14
CA LEU A 43 -8.05 23.97 16.29
C LEU A 43 -9.48 23.86 16.82
N GLY A 44 -9.74 22.93 17.75
CA GLY A 44 -11.08 22.49 18.08
C GLY A 44 -11.58 21.42 17.10
N ASP A 45 -12.65 20.71 17.48
CA ASP A 45 -13.13 19.55 16.72
C ASP A 45 -13.70 19.92 15.35
N GLU A 46 -14.46 21.02 15.25
CA GLU A 46 -15.10 21.46 14.00
C GLU A 46 -14.07 21.85 12.93
N GLU A 47 -13.10 22.71 13.28
CA GLU A 47 -12.07 23.14 12.34
C GLU A 47 -11.12 21.97 11.98
N ALA A 48 -10.80 21.09 12.94
CA ALA A 48 -10.00 19.90 12.68
C ALA A 48 -10.71 18.93 11.72
N GLU A 49 -12.01 18.68 11.91
CA GLU A 49 -12.80 17.82 11.02
C GLU A 49 -12.88 18.41 9.60
N ALA A 50 -13.14 19.71 9.46
CA ALA A 50 -13.12 20.39 8.17
C ALA A 50 -11.75 20.30 7.49
N LEU A 51 -10.67 20.35 8.28
CA LEU A 51 -9.30 20.21 7.79
C LEU A 51 -9.00 18.79 7.31
N LEU A 52 -9.42 17.76 8.04
CA LEU A 52 -9.21 16.36 7.68
C LEU A 52 -10.04 15.99 6.44
N ALA A 53 -11.27 16.48 6.34
CA ALA A 53 -12.13 16.26 5.18
C ALA A 53 -11.59 16.91 3.89
N ARG A 54 -10.92 18.07 3.98
CA ARG A 54 -10.33 18.74 2.81
C ARG A 54 -8.95 18.22 2.43
N ALA A 55 -8.23 17.57 3.36
CA ALA A 55 -6.90 17.03 3.12
C ALA A 55 -6.93 15.89 2.10
N VAL A 56 -5.80 15.69 1.41
CA VAL A 56 -5.61 14.59 0.46
C VAL A 56 -4.63 13.59 1.05
N TYR A 57 -5.04 12.33 1.10
CA TYR A 57 -4.30 11.22 1.69
C TYR A 57 -3.69 10.40 0.56
N ILE A 58 -2.37 10.47 0.41
CA ILE A 58 -1.64 9.74 -0.64
C ILE A 58 -1.08 8.44 -0.06
N ILE A 59 -1.44 7.30 -0.63
CA ILE A 59 -1.11 5.96 -0.15
C ILE A 59 -0.37 5.20 -1.23
N SER A 60 0.80 4.68 -0.90
CA SER A 60 1.61 3.80 -1.75
C SER A 60 2.13 2.64 -0.91
N VAL A 61 1.47 1.49 -0.99
CA VAL A 61 1.79 0.30 -0.19
C VAL A 61 1.35 -0.96 -0.96
N GLY A 62 1.89 -2.13 -0.62
CA GLY A 62 1.60 -3.40 -1.31
C GLY A 62 2.78 -3.94 -2.11
N GLY A 63 3.56 -3.06 -2.74
CA GLY A 63 4.70 -3.46 -3.57
C GLY A 63 5.76 -4.24 -2.79
N ASN A 64 6.07 -3.81 -1.57
CA ASN A 64 7.03 -4.47 -0.69
C ASN A 64 6.57 -5.86 -0.25
N ASP A 65 5.26 -6.09 -0.08
CA ASP A 65 4.72 -7.40 0.30
C ASP A 65 4.99 -8.46 -0.79
N TYR A 66 5.07 -8.04 -2.05
CA TYR A 66 5.36 -8.91 -3.18
C TYR A 66 6.87 -9.01 -3.49
N SER A 67 7.65 -7.95 -3.24
CA SER A 67 9.10 -7.96 -3.51
C SER A 67 9.93 -8.54 -2.37
N ALA A 68 9.50 -8.42 -1.12
CA ALA A 68 10.26 -8.87 0.03
C ALA A 68 10.58 -10.38 -0.02
N PRO A 69 9.61 -11.29 -0.27
CA PRO A 69 9.89 -12.72 -0.35
C PRO A 69 10.92 -13.08 -1.42
N LEU A 70 10.96 -12.35 -2.53
CA LEU A 70 11.93 -12.56 -3.61
C LEU A 70 13.34 -12.17 -3.20
N LEU A 71 13.47 -11.01 -2.55
CA LEU A 71 14.76 -10.46 -2.15
C LEU A 71 15.38 -11.20 -0.97
N THR A 72 14.56 -11.85 -0.13
CA THR A 72 15.05 -12.72 0.94
C THR A 72 15.45 -14.10 0.38
N ASN A 73 14.63 -14.70 -0.48
CA ASN A 73 14.90 -16.04 -0.99
C ASN A 73 16.05 -16.07 -1.99
N SER A 74 16.14 -15.09 -2.90
CA SER A 74 17.24 -15.01 -3.89
C SER A 74 18.61 -14.78 -3.24
N ARG A 75 18.65 -14.27 -2.00
CA ARG A 75 19.90 -14.15 -1.21
C ARG A 75 20.26 -15.43 -0.46
N ALA A 76 19.26 -16.26 -0.14
CA ALA A 76 19.44 -17.48 0.65
C ALA A 76 19.70 -18.71 -0.23
N SER A 77 19.19 -18.72 -1.46
CA SER A 77 19.38 -19.79 -2.43
C SER A 77 19.69 -19.18 -3.80
N ASN A 78 20.65 -19.75 -4.53
CA ASN A 78 20.98 -19.37 -5.92
C ASN A 78 19.84 -19.72 -6.91
N ASN A 79 18.60 -19.72 -6.45
CA ASN A 79 17.40 -20.05 -7.18
C ASN A 79 16.36 -18.93 -6.98
N SER A 80 15.88 -18.36 -8.08
CA SER A 80 14.96 -17.21 -8.08
C SER A 80 13.48 -17.58 -7.89
N THR A 81 13.20 -18.76 -7.32
CA THR A 81 11.81 -19.23 -7.14
C THR A 81 11.10 -18.41 -6.07
N LEU A 82 9.98 -17.80 -6.44
CA LEU A 82 9.08 -17.14 -5.49
C LEU A 82 8.40 -18.20 -4.62
N ILE A 83 8.68 -18.20 -3.33
CA ILE A 83 7.97 -19.02 -2.34
C ILE A 83 7.07 -18.08 -1.55
N LEU A 84 5.76 -18.21 -1.78
CA LEU A 84 4.74 -17.49 -1.03
C LEU A 84 4.21 -18.34 0.12
N PRO A 85 3.83 -17.72 1.25
CA PRO A 85 3.18 -18.44 2.35
C PRO A 85 1.76 -18.92 2.01
N TYR A 86 1.15 -18.38 0.96
CA TYR A 86 -0.21 -18.68 0.51
C TYR A 86 -0.28 -18.71 -1.02
N PRO A 87 -1.32 -19.34 -1.63
CA PRO A 87 -1.61 -19.20 -3.05
C PRO A 87 -1.70 -17.72 -3.47
N PRO A 88 -1.24 -17.35 -4.69
CA PRO A 88 -1.14 -15.95 -5.12
C PRO A 88 -2.42 -15.11 -4.91
N GLN A 89 -3.59 -15.65 -5.21
CA GLN A 89 -4.87 -14.96 -5.06
C GLN A 89 -5.20 -14.67 -3.59
N GLN A 90 -4.95 -15.64 -2.70
CA GLN A 90 -5.16 -15.46 -1.26
C GLN A 90 -4.16 -14.45 -0.69
N PHE A 91 -2.90 -14.50 -1.13
CA PHE A 91 -1.87 -13.55 -0.72
C PHE A 91 -2.25 -12.11 -1.10
N VAL A 92 -2.67 -11.90 -2.36
CA VAL A 92 -3.14 -10.58 -2.83
C VAL A 92 -4.40 -10.13 -2.08
N HIS A 93 -5.32 -11.05 -1.78
CA HIS A 93 -6.51 -10.72 -1.01
C HIS A 93 -6.15 -10.18 0.38
N LEU A 94 -5.20 -10.80 1.09
CA LEU A 94 -4.73 -10.30 2.39
C LEU A 94 -4.12 -8.90 2.30
N VAL A 95 -3.29 -8.65 1.28
CA VAL A 95 -2.70 -7.32 1.04
C VAL A 95 -3.79 -6.27 0.80
N ILE A 96 -4.75 -6.55 -0.09
CA ILE A 96 -5.85 -5.63 -0.41
C ILE A 96 -6.76 -5.40 0.80
N ALA A 97 -7.05 -6.44 1.59
CA ALA A 97 -7.85 -6.32 2.81
C ALA A 97 -7.19 -5.39 3.82
N ASN A 98 -5.88 -5.52 4.06
CA ASN A 98 -5.16 -4.63 4.98
C ASN A 98 -5.11 -3.19 4.47
N ILE A 99 -4.96 -2.97 3.17
CA ILE A 99 -5.05 -1.63 2.57
C ILE A 99 -6.44 -1.02 2.79
N SER A 100 -7.49 -1.81 2.57
CA SER A 100 -8.87 -1.40 2.83
C SER A 100 -9.07 -1.00 4.30
N THR A 101 -8.59 -1.81 5.25
CA THR A 101 -8.66 -1.48 6.68
C THR A 101 -7.94 -0.17 6.99
N PHE A 102 -6.72 0.03 6.48
CA PHE A 102 -5.98 1.27 6.70
C PHE A 102 -6.70 2.51 6.15
N ILE A 103 -7.32 2.40 4.96
CA ILE A 103 -8.14 3.48 4.39
C ILE A 103 -9.34 3.79 5.31
N GLN A 104 -10.01 2.76 5.82
CA GLN A 104 -11.13 2.91 6.74
C GLN A 104 -10.71 3.58 8.05
N GLU A 105 -9.55 3.24 8.62
CA GLU A 105 -9.03 3.90 9.83
C GLU A 105 -8.77 5.40 9.63
N ILE A 106 -8.31 5.80 8.45
CA ILE A 106 -8.14 7.23 8.12
C ILE A 106 -9.50 7.90 7.92
N TYR A 107 -10.43 7.21 7.27
CA TYR A 107 -11.78 7.70 7.04
C TYR A 107 -12.55 7.92 8.34
N GLU A 108 -12.42 7.01 9.31
CA GLU A 108 -13.01 7.13 10.65
C GLU A 108 -12.54 8.37 11.41
N GLU A 109 -11.33 8.87 11.12
CA GLU A 109 -10.80 10.09 11.72
C GLU A 109 -11.15 11.37 10.94
N GLY A 110 -11.98 11.28 9.90
CA GLY A 110 -12.45 12.44 9.12
C GLY A 110 -11.87 12.55 7.71
N GLY A 111 -10.98 11.63 7.29
CA GLY A 111 -10.42 11.64 5.95
C GLY A 111 -11.45 11.34 4.86
N ARG A 112 -11.43 12.09 3.76
CA ARG A 112 -12.40 11.92 2.65
C ARG A 112 -11.81 11.77 1.27
N LYS A 113 -10.58 12.24 1.01
CA LYS A 113 -9.99 12.30 -0.33
C LYS A 113 -8.71 11.46 -0.41
N PHE A 114 -8.75 10.36 -1.13
CA PHE A 114 -7.67 9.37 -1.16
C PHE A 114 -7.04 9.26 -2.55
N GLY A 115 -5.72 9.41 -2.64
CA GLY A 115 -4.93 9.10 -3.83
C GLY A 115 -4.16 7.82 -3.59
N ILE A 116 -4.45 6.75 -4.33
CA ILE A 116 -3.82 5.44 -4.15
C ILE A 116 -2.94 5.12 -5.35
N LEU A 117 -1.65 4.90 -5.11
CA LEU A 117 -0.75 4.39 -6.13
C LEU A 117 -0.88 2.88 -6.18
N ASN A 118 -1.14 2.36 -7.39
CA ASN A 118 -1.20 0.92 -7.62
C ASN A 118 0.20 0.29 -7.53
N VAL A 119 0.30 -1.03 -7.59
CA VAL A 119 1.58 -1.71 -7.69
C VAL A 119 2.03 -1.75 -9.15
N GLY A 120 3.25 -1.26 -9.40
CA GLY A 120 3.88 -1.29 -10.72
C GLY A 120 4.40 -2.68 -11.12
N PRO A 121 4.88 -2.84 -12.35
CA PRO A 121 5.53 -4.07 -12.79
C PRO A 121 6.83 -4.29 -12.00
N LEU A 122 6.77 -5.18 -11.00
CA LEU A 122 7.84 -5.40 -10.03
C LEU A 122 9.12 -5.96 -10.67
N ASN A 123 8.99 -6.75 -11.73
CA ASN A 123 10.12 -7.29 -12.51
C ASN A 123 10.94 -6.21 -13.24
N CYS A 124 10.41 -4.98 -13.38
CA CYS A 124 11.20 -3.85 -13.88
C CYS A 124 12.12 -3.22 -12.81
N PHE A 125 11.96 -3.59 -11.54
CA PHE A 125 12.78 -3.05 -10.45
C PHE A 125 14.24 -3.49 -10.62
N PRO A 126 15.23 -2.58 -10.61
CA PRO A 126 16.62 -2.93 -10.87
C PRO A 126 17.17 -4.08 -10.03
N MET A 127 16.76 -4.17 -8.75
CA MET A 127 17.17 -5.25 -7.84
C MET A 127 16.61 -6.62 -8.20
N LEU A 128 15.54 -6.70 -9.00
CA LEU A 128 14.91 -7.93 -9.45
C LEU A 128 15.27 -8.27 -10.91
N ARG A 129 16.12 -7.46 -11.56
CA ARG A 129 16.61 -7.75 -12.91
C ARG A 129 17.67 -8.86 -12.86
N THR A 130 17.52 -9.84 -13.74
CA THR A 130 18.57 -10.84 -13.95
C THR A 130 19.57 -10.33 -15.00
N PRO A 131 20.87 -10.70 -14.95
CA PRO A 131 21.87 -10.19 -15.90
C PRO A 131 21.59 -10.49 -17.39
N LYS A 132 20.66 -11.41 -17.69
CA LYS A 132 20.25 -11.79 -19.05
C LYS A 132 18.89 -11.18 -19.47
N SER A 133 18.35 -10.25 -18.70
CA SER A 133 17.02 -9.67 -18.94
C SER A 133 17.05 -8.66 -20.09
N SER A 134 16.36 -8.94 -21.21
CA SER A 134 16.02 -7.92 -22.23
C SER A 134 14.98 -6.92 -21.67
N ILE A 135 14.66 -5.85 -22.40
CA ILE A 135 13.53 -4.98 -22.06
C ILE A 135 12.23 -5.79 -21.88
N ASP A 136 12.06 -6.87 -22.65
CA ASP A 136 10.90 -7.77 -22.59
C ASP A 136 10.86 -8.64 -21.31
N ALA A 137 11.96 -8.76 -20.56
CA ALA A 137 11.99 -9.49 -19.30
C ALA A 137 11.18 -8.81 -18.17
N CYS A 138 10.79 -7.55 -18.37
CA CYS A 138 9.70 -6.88 -17.62
C CYS A 138 8.33 -7.57 -17.80
N GLN A 139 8.24 -8.69 -18.51
CA GLN A 139 7.00 -9.47 -18.71
C GLN A 139 7.00 -10.84 -18.01
N GLN A 140 8.04 -11.20 -17.23
CA GLN A 140 8.06 -12.50 -16.52
C GLN A 140 6.83 -12.74 -15.63
N GLU A 141 6.22 -13.93 -15.76
CA GLU A 141 4.81 -14.18 -15.43
C GLU A 141 4.47 -14.18 -13.94
N GLN A 142 5.27 -14.76 -13.04
CA GLN A 142 4.79 -15.02 -11.65
C GLN A 142 4.77 -13.76 -10.75
N ILE A 143 5.82 -12.94 -10.80
CA ILE A 143 5.88 -11.68 -10.05
C ILE A 143 4.91 -10.67 -10.68
N SER A 144 4.84 -10.67 -12.01
CA SER A 144 3.84 -9.91 -12.76
C SER A 144 2.42 -10.36 -12.41
N THR A 145 2.18 -11.65 -12.13
CA THR A 145 0.87 -12.17 -11.71
C THR A 145 0.41 -11.55 -10.41
N LEU A 146 1.26 -11.42 -9.38
CA LEU A 146 0.89 -10.77 -8.13
C LEU A 146 0.53 -9.29 -8.34
N ALA A 147 1.37 -8.58 -9.11
CA ALA A 147 1.12 -7.18 -9.44
C ALA A 147 -0.16 -7.01 -10.27
N LEU A 148 -0.44 -7.94 -11.20
CA LEU A 148 -1.64 -7.96 -12.03
C LEU A 148 -2.90 -8.25 -11.21
N LEU A 149 -2.85 -9.25 -10.34
CA LEU A 149 -3.94 -9.59 -9.42
C LEU A 149 -4.25 -8.40 -8.50
N HIS A 150 -3.22 -7.76 -7.94
CA HIS A 150 -3.38 -6.55 -7.13
C HIS A 150 -4.02 -5.42 -7.97
N ARG A 151 -3.49 -5.18 -9.17
CA ARG A 151 -3.98 -4.15 -10.10
C ARG A 151 -5.46 -4.31 -10.42
N ASN A 152 -5.93 -5.56 -10.52
CA ASN A 152 -7.32 -5.88 -10.79
C ASN A 152 -8.21 -5.83 -9.53
N ALA A 153 -7.65 -6.11 -8.36
CA ALA A 153 -8.39 -6.15 -7.09
C ALA A 153 -8.54 -4.76 -6.45
N LEU A 154 -7.52 -3.90 -6.55
CA LEU A 154 -7.49 -2.59 -5.90
C LEU A 154 -8.66 -1.68 -6.36
N PRO A 155 -8.96 -1.50 -7.66
CA PRO A 155 -10.08 -0.65 -8.08
C PRO A 155 -11.43 -1.18 -7.60
N LYS A 156 -11.59 -2.51 -7.55
CA LYS A 156 -12.82 -3.15 -7.05
C LYS A 156 -13.02 -2.87 -5.55
N MET A 157 -11.96 -2.99 -4.76
CA MET A 157 -11.99 -2.66 -3.34
C MET A 157 -12.33 -1.17 -3.13
N LEU A 158 -11.69 -0.26 -3.88
CA LEU A 158 -11.97 1.17 -3.79
C LEU A 158 -13.42 1.51 -4.16
N GLN A 159 -13.96 0.87 -5.20
CA GLN A 159 -15.36 1.03 -5.58
C GLN A 159 -16.31 0.53 -4.48
N ASN A 160 -15.99 -0.58 -3.82
CA ASN A 160 -16.78 -1.07 -2.69
C ASN A 160 -16.79 -0.05 -1.54
N LEU A 161 -15.63 0.52 -1.20
CA LEU A 161 -15.56 1.59 -0.19
C LEU A 161 -16.37 2.83 -0.61
N HIS A 162 -16.28 3.24 -1.87
CA HIS A 162 -17.06 4.37 -2.39
C HIS A 162 -18.57 4.16 -2.25
N ASN A 163 -19.05 2.93 -2.48
CA ASN A 163 -20.46 2.60 -2.35
C ASN A 163 -20.93 2.54 -0.88
N GLN A 164 -20.02 2.27 0.05
CA GLN A 164 -20.34 2.07 1.48
C GLN A 164 -20.11 3.34 2.33
N LEU A 165 -19.15 4.19 1.94
CA LEU A 165 -18.66 5.29 2.76
C LEU A 165 -19.11 6.64 2.18
N LYS A 166 -19.90 7.37 2.96
CA LYS A 166 -20.42 8.68 2.56
C LYS A 166 -19.29 9.68 2.30
N ALA A 167 -19.39 10.39 1.18
CA ALA A 167 -18.42 11.40 0.77
C ALA A 167 -16.97 10.87 0.61
N PHE A 168 -16.80 9.55 0.46
CA PHE A 168 -15.51 8.96 0.11
C PHE A 168 -15.16 9.25 -1.35
N GLN A 169 -14.06 9.95 -1.57
CA GLN A 169 -13.51 10.26 -2.88
C GLN A 169 -12.18 9.56 -3.03
N HIS A 170 -11.97 8.89 -4.16
CA HIS A 170 -10.71 8.22 -4.44
C HIS A 170 -10.27 8.44 -5.88
N TRP A 171 -8.96 8.46 -6.05
CA TRP A 171 -8.29 8.36 -7.34
C TRP A 171 -7.24 7.27 -7.21
N HIS A 172 -7.09 6.45 -8.25
CA HIS A 172 -6.02 5.48 -8.29
C HIS A 172 -5.20 5.68 -9.56
N TYR A 173 -3.89 5.63 -9.42
CA TYR A 173 -2.97 5.70 -10.55
C TYR A 173 -2.47 4.30 -10.87
N GLY A 174 -2.85 3.79 -12.04
CA GLY A 174 -2.32 2.55 -12.59
C GLY A 174 -1.06 2.82 -13.42
N PHE A 175 -0.11 1.88 -13.37
CA PHE A 175 1.01 1.86 -14.31
C PHE A 175 0.53 1.21 -15.61
N CYS A 176 0.52 1.98 -16.70
CA CYS A 176 0.21 1.50 -18.06
C CYS A 176 1.16 0.38 -18.48
#